data_AF-A0A821EA31-F1
#
_entry.id   AF-A0A821EA31-F1
#
_cell.length_a   1.000
_cell.length_b   1.000
_cell.length_c   1.000
_cell.angle_alpha   90.00
_cell.angle_beta   90.00
_cell.angle_gamma   90.00
#
_symmetry.space_group_name_H-M   'P 1'
#
loop_
_entity.id
_entity.type
_entity.pdbx_description
1 polymer ?
#
loop_
_entity_poly.entity_id
_entity_poly.type
_entity_poly.pdbx_seq_one_letter_code
_entity_poly.pdbx_strand_id
1 'polypeptide(L)'
;MRPYTVFIFLFPTFFIIYLQITRQITTNNHQPFDCTQICPYRSNRTRTHLEFDSKHIIQHDSEFICQRNFRNLADWIYGWPNQFQEYVEVTTTSGRLIAPCLPHGSIIYVSIWYIGTFFSQVYPHLMNDFVLITGEGDISSPDMAYLERTDSKIIHWFGQNGMIDASRSKKFTHIPIGKMSISQ
;
A
#
# COMPACT_ATOMS: atom_id res chain seq x y z
N MET A 1 60.98 -34.54 27.50
CA MET A 1 60.40 -33.25 27.90
C MET A 1 59.86 -32.56 26.67
N ARG A 2 58.54 -32.35 26.56
CA ARG A 2 57.90 -31.63 25.45
C ARG A 2 57.52 -30.22 25.92
N PRO A 3 57.74 -29.15 25.13
CA PRO A 3 57.36 -27.81 25.53
C PRO A 3 55.85 -27.62 25.30
N TYR A 4 55.18 -26.99 26.27
CA TYR A 4 53.80 -26.54 26.14
C TYR A 4 53.80 -25.14 25.54
N THR A 5 53.19 -24.98 24.37
CA THR A 5 52.92 -23.68 23.75
C THR A 5 51.64 -23.12 24.35
N VAL A 6 51.76 -22.01 25.08
CA VAL A 6 50.62 -21.27 25.66
C VAL A 6 50.10 -20.28 24.62
N PHE A 7 48.89 -20.50 24.12
CA PHE A 7 48.16 -19.52 23.30
C PHE A 7 47.39 -18.56 24.21
N ILE A 8 47.81 -17.29 24.21
CA ILE A 8 47.12 -16.20 24.92
C ILE A 8 46.03 -15.66 23.98
N PHE A 9 44.76 -15.89 24.32
CA PHE A 9 43.60 -15.35 23.60
C PHE A 9 43.40 -13.86 23.96
N LEU A 10 43.89 -12.96 23.12
CA LEU A 10 43.56 -11.52 23.15
C LEU A 10 42.28 -11.27 22.34
N PHE A 11 41.10 -11.66 22.86
CA PHE A 11 39.84 -11.54 22.10
C PHE A 11 38.60 -10.91 22.78
N PRO A 12 38.61 -10.27 23.97
CA PRO A 12 37.39 -9.66 24.48
C PRO A 12 37.23 -8.15 24.20
N THR A 13 38.30 -7.40 23.87
CA THR A 13 38.20 -5.92 23.81
C THR A 13 37.75 -5.35 22.46
N PHE A 14 38.11 -6.00 21.34
CA PHE A 14 37.69 -5.55 20.00
C PHE A 14 36.17 -5.68 19.78
N PHE A 15 35.52 -6.66 20.42
CA PHE A 15 34.08 -6.90 20.25
C PHE A 15 33.22 -5.80 20.91
N ILE A 16 33.68 -5.24 22.03
CA ILE A 16 32.95 -4.20 22.76
C ILE A 16 33.00 -2.86 22.01
N ILE A 17 34.14 -2.53 21.38
CA ILE A 17 34.29 -1.31 20.58
C ILE A 17 33.41 -1.38 19.32
N TYR A 18 33.32 -2.55 18.67
CA TYR A 18 32.47 -2.75 17.49
C TYR A 18 30.96 -2.61 17.82
N LEU A 19 30.54 -3.08 19.01
CA LEU A 19 29.17 -2.92 19.51
C LEU A 19 28.80 -1.47 19.85
N GLN A 20 29.77 -0.64 20.24
CA GLN A 20 29.52 0.78 20.52
C GLN A 20 29.45 1.63 19.24
N ILE A 21 30.28 1.34 18.24
CA ILE A 21 30.25 2.04 16.94
C ILE A 21 28.96 1.74 16.17
N THR A 22 28.45 0.51 16.21
CA THR A 22 27.17 0.16 15.57
C THR A 22 25.95 0.76 16.27
N ARG A 23 26.04 1.09 17.57
CA ARG A 23 24.96 1.78 18.30
C ARG A 23 24.81 3.27 17.96
N GLN A 24 25.86 3.94 17.47
CA GLN A 24 25.78 5.37 17.17
C GLN A 24 25.27 5.70 15.76
N ILE A 25 25.18 4.74 14.84
CA ILE A 25 24.81 5.02 13.43
C ILE A 25 23.29 5.03 13.19
N THR A 26 22.45 4.61 14.15
CA THR A 26 20.98 4.55 13.95
C THR A 26 20.19 5.62 14.70
N THR A 27 20.78 6.79 14.89
CA THR A 27 19.99 8.01 15.18
C THR A 27 20.19 9.02 14.05
N ASN A 28 19.91 8.58 12.82
CA ASN A 28 19.55 9.54 11.79
C ASN A 28 18.36 10.31 12.34
N ASN A 29 18.55 11.62 12.54
CA ASN A 29 17.52 12.62 12.75
C ASN A 29 16.48 12.50 11.62
N HIS A 30 15.56 11.55 11.72
CA HIS A 30 14.29 11.61 11.03
C HIS A 30 13.53 12.71 11.75
N GLN A 31 13.65 13.94 11.22
CA GLN A 31 12.64 14.95 11.49
C GLN A 31 11.27 14.27 11.32
N PRO A 32 10.37 14.38 12.31
CA PRO A 32 9.05 13.79 12.23
C PRO A 32 8.40 14.29 10.94
N PHE A 33 8.08 13.33 10.08
CA PHE A 33 7.53 13.59 8.76
C PHE A 33 6.17 14.28 8.95
N ASP A 34 6.05 15.54 8.52
CA ASP A 34 4.82 16.30 8.68
C ASP A 34 3.81 15.87 7.60
N CYS A 35 2.97 14.90 7.94
CA CYS A 35 1.94 14.37 7.07
C CYS A 35 0.96 15.45 6.57
N THR A 36 0.86 16.60 7.24
CA THR A 36 -0.01 17.70 6.80
C THR A 36 0.50 18.39 5.54
N GLN A 37 1.80 18.26 5.22
CA GLN A 37 2.41 18.90 4.04
C GLN A 37 2.41 18.02 2.79
N ILE A 38 2.17 16.72 2.95
CA ILE A 38 2.42 15.70 1.90
C ILE A 38 1.12 15.07 1.39
N CYS A 39 0.06 15.15 2.19
CA CYS A 39 -1.28 14.72 1.80
C CYS A 39 -2.14 15.97 1.48
N PRO A 40 -2.07 16.53 0.25
CA PRO A 40 -2.98 17.60 -0.15
C PRO A 40 -4.42 17.12 -0.29
N TYR A 41 -4.62 15.80 -0.36
CA TYR A 41 -5.93 15.16 -0.46
C TYR A 41 -6.43 14.81 0.94
N ARG A 42 -7.23 15.72 1.51
CA ARG A 42 -7.94 15.45 2.76
C ARG A 42 -9.35 15.03 2.41
N SER A 43 -9.73 13.80 2.75
CA SER A 43 -11.14 13.40 2.75
C SER A 43 -11.74 13.80 4.10
N ASN A 44 -12.70 14.72 4.11
CA ASN A 44 -13.46 15.07 5.29
C ASN A 44 -14.68 14.15 5.36
N ARG A 45 -14.61 13.14 6.22
CA ARG A 45 -15.70 12.20 6.44
C ARG A 45 -16.73 12.82 7.37
N THR A 46 -17.89 13.17 6.83
CA THR A 46 -19.06 13.54 7.65
C THR A 46 -19.87 12.29 7.99
N ARG A 47 -20.97 12.47 8.76
CA ARG A 47 -21.89 11.36 9.06
C ARG A 47 -22.63 10.84 7.83
N THR A 48 -22.67 11.59 6.74
CA THR A 48 -23.56 11.31 5.59
C THR A 48 -22.83 11.28 4.25
N HIS A 49 -21.62 11.82 4.14
CA HIS A 49 -20.84 11.81 2.91
C HIS A 49 -19.34 11.96 3.19
N LEU A 50 -18.53 11.52 2.24
CA LEU A 50 -17.09 11.71 2.23
C LEU A 50 -16.80 12.88 1.27
N GLU A 51 -16.35 14.01 1.80
CA GLU A 51 -16.01 15.18 1.00
C GLU A 51 -14.51 15.16 0.71
N PHE A 52 -14.13 14.97 -0.55
CA PHE A 52 -12.73 15.07 -0.94
C PHE A 52 -12.38 16.53 -1.17
N ASP A 53 -11.37 17.05 -0.49
CA ASP A 53 -10.74 18.34 -0.80
C ASP A 53 -9.92 18.20 -2.10
N SER A 54 -10.63 17.91 -3.18
CA SER A 54 -10.09 17.82 -4.51
C SER A 54 -10.92 18.77 -5.36
N LYS A 55 -10.28 19.74 -6.01
CA LYS A 55 -10.92 20.58 -7.03
C LYS A 55 -11.37 19.77 -8.27
N HIS A 56 -11.21 18.45 -8.26
CA HIS A 56 -11.57 17.57 -9.37
C HIS A 56 -13.05 17.15 -9.24
N ILE A 57 -13.82 17.43 -10.29
CA ILE A 57 -15.18 16.93 -10.42
C ILE A 57 -15.09 15.45 -10.75
N ILE A 58 -15.53 14.62 -9.81
CA ILE A 58 -15.66 13.19 -9.98
C ILE A 58 -16.97 12.90 -10.72
N GLN A 59 -16.87 12.32 -11.92
CA GLN A 59 -18.04 11.83 -12.65
C GLN A 59 -18.36 10.40 -12.19
N HIS A 60 -19.61 10.18 -11.79
CA HIS A 60 -20.13 8.89 -11.35
C HIS A 60 -21.19 8.37 -12.33
N ASP A 61 -20.90 7.26 -13.00
CA ASP A 61 -21.88 6.56 -13.82
C ASP A 61 -22.57 5.49 -12.97
N SER A 62 -23.76 5.83 -12.45
CA SER A 62 -24.50 4.97 -11.51
C SER A 62 -25.00 3.65 -12.12
N GLU A 63 -25.08 3.56 -13.44
CA GLU A 63 -25.56 2.37 -14.17
C GLU A 63 -24.47 1.32 -14.41
N PHE A 64 -23.21 1.61 -14.07
CA PHE A 64 -22.08 0.73 -14.32
C PHE A 64 -21.23 0.52 -13.06
N ILE A 65 -20.87 -0.73 -12.80
CA ILE A 65 -19.72 -1.03 -11.94
C ILE A 65 -18.47 -0.72 -12.77
N CYS A 66 -18.08 0.55 -12.76
CA CYS A 66 -16.90 1.04 -13.45
C CYS A 66 -15.72 1.14 -12.47
N GLN A 67 -14.52 0.79 -12.93
CA GLN A 67 -13.27 0.93 -12.16
C GLN A 67 -13.07 2.35 -11.64
N ARG A 68 -13.51 3.34 -12.43
CA ARG A 68 -13.55 4.75 -12.07
C ARG A 68 -14.23 4.99 -10.72
N ASN A 69 -15.37 4.34 -10.47
CA ASN A 69 -16.11 4.50 -9.22
C ASN A 69 -15.29 4.03 -8.01
N PHE A 70 -14.59 2.91 -8.12
CA PHE A 70 -13.74 2.44 -7.02
C PHE A 70 -12.50 3.30 -6.81
N ARG A 71 -11.88 3.77 -7.90
CA ARG A 71 -10.77 4.73 -7.82
C ARG A 71 -11.19 5.98 -7.04
N ASN A 72 -12.38 6.50 -7.32
CA ASN A 72 -12.91 7.70 -6.68
C ASN A 72 -13.24 7.54 -5.19
N LEU A 73 -13.36 6.31 -4.68
CA LEU A 73 -13.56 6.03 -3.26
C LEU A 73 -12.24 5.97 -2.49
N ALA A 74 -11.09 5.93 -3.17
CA ALA A 74 -9.82 5.72 -2.53
C ALA A 74 -9.32 7.00 -1.84
N ASP A 75 -8.78 6.84 -0.63
CA ASP A 75 -8.04 7.90 0.05
C ASP A 75 -6.69 8.17 -0.65
N TRP A 76 -6.15 7.16 -1.34
CA TRP A 76 -4.93 7.29 -2.11
C TRP A 76 -4.89 6.37 -3.33
N ILE A 77 -4.33 6.89 -4.43
CA ILE A 77 -4.24 6.20 -5.73
C ILE A 77 -2.76 6.07 -6.12
N TYR A 78 -2.27 4.84 -6.23
CA TYR A 78 -0.92 4.54 -6.69
C TYR A 78 -0.92 4.06 -8.14
N GLY A 79 -0.18 4.78 -9.00
CA GLY A 79 -0.17 4.57 -10.44
C GLY A 79 -1.49 5.01 -11.07
N TRP A 80 -1.67 6.32 -11.27
CA TRP A 80 -2.91 6.83 -11.86
C TRP A 80 -3.12 6.29 -13.28
N PRO A 81 -4.27 5.69 -13.56
CA PRO A 81 -4.60 5.15 -14.88
C PRO A 81 -4.79 6.28 -15.90
N ASN A 82 -4.21 6.16 -17.08
CA ASN A 82 -4.42 7.12 -18.18
C ASN A 82 -5.51 6.67 -19.18
N GLN A 83 -6.20 5.56 -18.90
CA GLN A 83 -7.12 4.90 -19.83
C GLN A 83 -8.31 5.78 -20.27
N PHE A 84 -8.71 6.74 -19.45
CA PHE A 84 -9.86 7.63 -19.70
C PHE A 84 -9.46 9.05 -20.11
N GLN A 85 -8.19 9.27 -20.52
CA GLN A 85 -7.65 10.60 -20.82
C GLN A 85 -7.79 11.61 -19.66
N GLU A 86 -7.89 11.09 -18.43
CA GLU A 86 -7.86 11.89 -17.22
C GLU A 86 -6.41 12.24 -16.90
N TYR A 87 -6.06 13.51 -17.08
CA TYR A 87 -4.76 14.03 -16.70
C TYR A 87 -4.88 14.65 -15.31
N VAL A 88 -4.51 13.87 -14.29
CA VAL A 88 -4.28 14.40 -12.95
C VAL A 88 -2.78 14.46 -12.73
N GLU A 89 -2.25 15.63 -12.38
CA GLU A 89 -0.88 15.76 -11.86
C GLU A 89 -0.81 15.09 -10.49
N VAL A 90 -0.66 13.77 -10.47
CA VAL A 90 -0.44 13.00 -9.25
C VAL A 90 1.05 12.87 -8.98
N THR A 91 1.49 13.40 -7.84
CA THR A 91 2.82 13.18 -7.24
C THR A 91 2.92 11.82 -6.52
N THR A 92 1.99 10.90 -6.77
CA THR A 92 1.75 9.69 -5.97
C THR A 92 2.81 8.59 -6.13
N THR A 93 3.79 8.77 -7.01
CA THR A 93 4.89 7.80 -7.20
C THR A 93 5.87 7.77 -6.02
N SER A 94 5.88 8.80 -5.16
CA SER A 94 6.66 8.82 -3.91
C SER A 94 5.95 8.07 -2.77
N GLY A 95 5.44 6.87 -3.03
CA GLY A 95 4.59 6.12 -2.10
C GLY A 95 5.22 5.86 -0.72
N ARG A 96 6.56 5.78 -0.64
CA ARG A 96 7.30 5.71 0.64
C ARG A 96 7.04 6.90 1.58
N LEU A 97 6.79 8.08 1.03
CA LEU A 97 6.58 9.32 1.80
C LEU A 97 5.14 9.40 2.31
N ILE A 98 4.18 8.91 1.54
CA ILE A 98 2.75 8.96 1.88
C ILE A 98 2.34 7.79 2.79
N ALA A 99 2.91 6.60 2.56
CA ALA A 99 2.51 5.37 3.24
C ALA A 99 2.48 5.44 4.79
N PRO A 100 3.46 6.10 5.47
CA PRO A 100 3.41 6.25 6.92
C PRO A 100 2.27 7.15 7.43
N CYS A 101 1.74 8.02 6.57
CA CYS A 101 0.71 9.00 6.91
C CYS A 101 -0.73 8.49 6.74
N LEU A 102 -0.92 7.35 6.08
CA LEU A 102 -2.24 6.81 5.83
C LEU A 102 -2.85 6.24 7.12
N PRO A 103 -4.03 6.70 7.56
CA PRO A 103 -4.67 6.17 8.76
C PRO A 103 -5.11 4.72 8.60
N HIS A 104 -5.37 4.05 9.72
CA HIS A 104 -5.97 2.72 9.72
C HIS A 104 -7.33 2.74 9.02
N GLY A 105 -7.56 1.74 8.16
CA GLY A 105 -8.77 1.61 7.36
C GLY A 105 -8.78 2.44 6.07
N SER A 106 -7.67 3.12 5.73
CA SER A 106 -7.56 3.82 4.46
C SER A 106 -7.85 2.91 3.27
N ILE A 107 -8.51 3.45 2.26
CA ILE A 107 -8.76 2.78 0.99
C ILE A 107 -7.65 3.17 0.02
N ILE A 108 -6.85 2.19 -0.38
CA ILE A 108 -5.77 2.39 -1.35
C ILE A 108 -6.17 1.74 -2.66
N TYR A 109 -6.27 2.55 -3.72
CA TYR A 109 -6.42 2.05 -5.07
C TYR A 109 -5.04 1.92 -5.72
N VAL A 110 -4.78 0.76 -6.33
CA VAL A 110 -3.55 0.51 -7.07
C VAL A 110 -3.93 0.09 -8.48
N SER A 111 -3.46 0.82 -9.49
CA SER A 111 -3.59 0.34 -10.87
C SER A 111 -2.88 -1.02 -10.98
N ILE A 112 -3.53 -1.98 -11.62
CA ILE A 112 -3.04 -3.36 -11.66
C ILE A 112 -1.64 -3.47 -12.28
N TRP A 113 -1.29 -2.57 -13.21
CA TRP A 113 0.05 -2.51 -13.82
C TRP A 113 1.16 -2.14 -12.84
N TYR A 114 0.80 -1.54 -11.70
CA TYR A 114 1.72 -1.09 -10.65
C TYR A 114 1.66 -1.97 -9.39
N ILE A 115 0.91 -3.07 -9.39
CA ILE A 115 0.72 -3.88 -8.18
C ILE A 115 2.04 -4.48 -7.66
N GLY A 116 2.94 -4.91 -8.55
CA GLY A 116 4.24 -5.44 -8.18
C GLY A 116 5.18 -4.38 -7.59
N THR A 117 5.19 -3.18 -8.16
CA THR A 117 6.00 -2.07 -7.61
C THR A 117 5.41 -1.55 -6.30
N PHE A 118 4.08 -1.54 -6.16
CA PHE A 118 3.41 -1.22 -4.90
C PHE A 118 3.86 -2.15 -3.77
N PHE A 119 3.79 -3.47 -3.98
CA PHE A 119 4.19 -4.43 -2.94
C PHE A 119 5.69 -4.41 -2.61
N SER A 120 6.55 -4.10 -3.59
CA SER A 120 8.00 -4.05 -3.36
C SER A 120 8.49 -2.71 -2.79
N GLN A 121 7.85 -1.59 -3.11
CA GLN A 121 8.36 -0.25 -2.79
C GLN A 121 7.49 0.55 -1.82
N VAL A 122 6.21 0.22 -1.67
CA VAL A 122 5.27 1.00 -0.86
C VAL A 122 4.78 0.21 0.34
N TYR A 123 4.30 -1.02 0.11
CA TYR A 123 3.76 -1.88 1.14
C TYR A 123 4.64 -2.04 2.39
N PRO A 124 5.99 -2.16 2.28
CA PRO A 124 6.86 -2.25 3.45
C PRO A 124 6.81 -1.03 4.36
N HIS A 125 6.42 0.13 3.83
CA HIS A 125 6.36 1.41 4.56
C HIS A 125 4.96 1.75 5.11
N LEU A 126 3.93 1.01 4.71
CA LEU A 126 2.58 1.17 5.28
C LEU A 126 2.62 0.74 6.74
N MET A 127 2.20 1.60 7.67
CA MET A 127 2.23 1.27 9.09
C MET A 127 0.90 0.72 9.60
N ASN A 128 -0.20 1.13 8.97
CA ASN A 128 -1.56 0.81 9.39
C ASN A 128 -2.22 -0.18 8.43
N ASP A 129 -3.18 -0.95 8.93
CA ASP A 129 -3.99 -1.83 8.09
C ASP A 129 -4.90 -1.01 7.16
N PHE A 130 -5.16 -1.52 5.97
CA PHE A 130 -5.84 -0.81 4.90
C PHE A 130 -6.71 -1.73 4.04
N VAL A 131 -7.63 -1.13 3.30
CA VAL A 131 -8.40 -1.80 2.25
C VAL A 131 -7.69 -1.58 0.92
N LEU A 132 -7.40 -2.67 0.21
CA LEU A 132 -6.76 -2.63 -1.10
C LEU A 132 -7.81 -2.76 -2.21
N ILE A 133 -7.73 -1.91 -3.21
CA ILE A 133 -8.49 -2.03 -4.44
C ILE A 133 -7.52 -2.13 -5.61
N THR A 134 -7.70 -3.10 -6.49
CA THR A 134 -6.94 -3.20 -7.75
C THR A 134 -7.87 -3.32 -8.95
N GLY A 135 -7.53 -2.62 -10.02
CA GLY A 135 -8.27 -2.68 -11.27
C GLY A 135 -7.52 -2.08 -12.46
N GLU A 136 -8.24 -1.89 -13.55
CA GLU A 136 -7.77 -1.24 -14.80
C GLU A 136 -6.70 -2.03 -15.57
N GLY A 137 -6.91 -3.33 -15.70
CA GLY A 137 -6.14 -4.15 -16.63
C GLY A 137 -6.48 -5.63 -16.51
N ASP A 138 -5.83 -6.44 -17.34
CA ASP A 138 -6.16 -7.86 -17.52
C ASP A 138 -5.36 -8.79 -16.61
N ILE A 139 -4.52 -8.24 -15.74
CA ILE A 139 -3.76 -9.00 -14.75
C ILE A 139 -4.71 -9.41 -13.61
N SER A 140 -4.60 -10.68 -13.21
CA SER A 140 -5.40 -11.21 -12.11
C SER A 140 -4.97 -10.67 -10.74
N SER A 141 -5.96 -10.40 -9.90
CA SER A 141 -5.80 -10.12 -8.46
C SER A 141 -6.78 -11.01 -7.66
N PRO A 142 -6.43 -11.44 -6.43
CA PRO A 142 -5.29 -11.02 -5.62
C PRO A 142 -4.07 -11.92 -5.84
N ASP A 143 -2.92 -11.47 -5.34
CA ASP A 143 -1.81 -12.37 -5.02
C ASP A 143 -1.97 -12.86 -3.57
N MET A 144 -2.26 -14.15 -3.43
CA MET A 144 -2.53 -14.78 -2.12
C MET A 144 -1.32 -14.73 -1.18
N ALA A 145 -0.10 -14.64 -1.70
CA ALA A 145 1.10 -14.57 -0.87
C ALA A 145 1.17 -13.26 -0.06
N TYR A 146 0.55 -12.19 -0.56
CA TYR A 146 0.41 -10.93 0.18
C TYR A 146 -0.88 -10.88 1.00
N LEU A 147 -1.98 -11.45 0.50
CA LEU A 147 -3.27 -11.40 1.18
C LEU A 147 -3.30 -12.22 2.48
N GLU A 148 -2.76 -13.45 2.44
CA GLU A 148 -2.84 -14.41 3.55
C GLU A 148 -1.58 -14.48 4.42
N ARG A 149 -0.65 -13.55 4.23
CA ARG A 149 0.56 -13.47 5.05
C ARG A 149 0.19 -13.17 6.51
N THR A 150 0.93 -13.75 7.46
CA THR A 150 0.66 -13.58 8.90
C THR A 150 0.78 -12.14 9.38
N ASP A 151 1.68 -11.37 8.77
CA ASP A 151 1.88 -9.92 8.98
C ASP A 151 1.17 -9.09 7.90
N SER A 152 0.16 -9.64 7.23
CA SER A 152 -0.56 -8.90 6.21
C SER A 152 -1.36 -7.75 6.82
N LYS A 153 -1.07 -6.53 6.37
CA LYS A 153 -1.79 -5.28 6.69
C LYS A 153 -3.06 -5.09 5.84
N ILE A 154 -3.40 -6.06 4.99
CA ILE A 154 -4.59 -5.99 4.14
C ILE A 154 -5.78 -6.45 4.97
N ILE A 155 -6.71 -5.53 5.22
CA ILE A 155 -8.01 -5.81 5.86
C ILE A 155 -8.87 -6.60 4.86
N HIS A 156 -8.98 -6.07 3.64
CA HIS A 156 -9.74 -6.66 2.55
C HIS A 156 -9.15 -6.20 1.21
N TRP A 157 -9.22 -7.06 0.19
CA TRP A 157 -8.79 -6.78 -1.16
C TRP A 157 -9.96 -6.94 -2.13
N PHE A 158 -10.34 -5.83 -2.76
CA PHE A 158 -11.27 -5.84 -3.90
C PHE A 158 -10.47 -5.86 -5.20
N GLY A 159 -10.60 -6.92 -5.99
CA GLY A 159 -9.78 -7.12 -7.18
C GLY A 159 -10.58 -7.55 -8.39
N GLN A 160 -10.05 -7.22 -9.57
CA GLN A 160 -10.59 -7.66 -10.85
C GLN A 160 -9.84 -8.86 -11.41
N ASN A 161 -10.49 -9.55 -12.34
CA ASN A 161 -9.91 -10.63 -13.13
C ASN A 161 -9.28 -11.74 -12.30
N GLY A 162 -9.73 -11.96 -11.06
CA GLY A 162 -9.13 -12.99 -10.22
C GLY A 162 -9.40 -14.37 -10.81
N MET A 163 -8.31 -15.09 -11.08
CA MET A 163 -8.40 -16.52 -11.40
C MET A 163 -8.66 -17.36 -10.15
N ILE A 164 -8.59 -16.73 -8.97
CA ILE A 164 -8.76 -17.36 -7.68
C ILE A 164 -10.22 -17.21 -7.27
N ASP A 165 -10.83 -18.33 -6.87
CA ASP A 165 -12.16 -18.31 -6.28
C ASP A 165 -12.15 -17.48 -4.99
N ALA A 166 -13.06 -16.50 -4.90
CA ALA A 166 -13.20 -15.65 -3.72
C ALA A 166 -13.60 -16.43 -2.47
N SER A 167 -14.16 -17.63 -2.60
CA SER A 167 -14.43 -18.51 -1.45
C SER A 167 -13.15 -18.91 -0.69
N ARG A 168 -11.97 -18.81 -1.32
CA ARG A 168 -10.68 -19.19 -0.71
C ARG A 168 -10.19 -18.22 0.36
N SER A 169 -10.72 -17.00 0.42
CA SER A 169 -10.34 -16.01 1.42
C SER A 169 -11.53 -15.17 1.84
N LYS A 170 -11.69 -14.96 3.15
CA LYS A 170 -12.66 -13.99 3.67
C LYS A 170 -12.22 -12.53 3.44
N LYS A 171 -10.96 -12.32 3.07
CA LYS A 171 -10.35 -11.01 2.80
C LYS A 171 -10.36 -10.63 1.33
N PHE A 172 -11.00 -11.42 0.45
CA PHE A 172 -11.06 -11.12 -0.98
C PHE A 172 -12.49 -10.98 -1.49
N THR A 173 -12.70 -10.01 -2.38
CA THR A 173 -13.95 -9.89 -3.12
C THR A 173 -13.65 -9.53 -4.57
N HIS A 174 -14.28 -10.26 -5.47
CA HIS A 174 -14.25 -9.96 -6.89
C HIS A 174 -15.04 -8.69 -7.18
N ILE A 175 -14.40 -7.76 -7.89
CA ILE A 175 -15.09 -6.65 -8.53
C ILE A 175 -15.61 -7.16 -9.87
N PRO A 176 -16.94 -7.22 -10.08
CA PRO A 176 -17.49 -7.59 -11.37
C PRO A 176 -17.15 -6.53 -12.42
N ILE A 177 -16.90 -6.97 -13.65
CA ILE A 177 -16.69 -6.11 -14.82
C ILE A 177 -17.83 -6.27 -15.82
N GLY A 178 -18.34 -5.16 -16.34
CA GLY A 178 -19.44 -5.12 -17.32
C GLY A 178 -20.78 -4.68 -16.76
N LYS A 179 -21.83 -4.73 -17.59
CA LYS A 179 -23.20 -4.44 -17.14
C LYS A 179 -23.67 -5.54 -16.20
N MET A 180 -24.11 -5.16 -15.00
CA MET A 180 -25.00 -6.04 -14.25
C MET A 180 -26.32 -6.07 -15.01
N SER A 181 -26.62 -7.17 -15.71
CA SER A 181 -28.00 -7.41 -16.13
C SER A 181 -28.80 -7.62 -14.86
N ILE A 182 -29.48 -6.59 -14.39
CA ILE A 182 -30.53 -6.75 -13.39
C ILE A 182 -31.64 -7.50 -14.13
N SER A 183 -31.64 -8.82 -14.05
CA SER A 183 -32.82 -9.60 -14.42
C SER A 183 -33.92 -9.20 -13.45
N GLN A 184 -34.82 -8.33 -13.92
CA GLN A 184 -36.07 -8.00 -13.25
C GLN A 184 -37.01 -9.20 -13.27
#